data_AF-A0A1Q3H4S3-F1
#
_entry.id   AF-A0A1Q3H4S3-F1
#
_cell.length_a   1.000
_cell.length_b   1.000
_cell.length_c   1.000
_cell.angle_alpha   90.00
_cell.angle_beta   90.00
_cell.angle_gamma   90.00
#
_symmetry.space_group_name_H-M   'P 1'
#
loop_
_entity.id
_entity.type
_entity.pdbx_description
1 polymer ?
#
loop_
_entity_poly.entity_id
_entity_poly.type
_entity_poly.pdbx_seq_one_letter_code
_entity_poly.pdbx_strand_id
1 'polypeptide(L)'
;MWGIWLKIFGAIALGIIYNTYYGGDTNLFFRDGGIIWNTLLDSPSMGFKLLFLTEAGDNSPELFQYVRHIYYYIDDSSFAILRVSAICSIFSFNTYTINAIFFAIISFTGVWSIFRVLHHLYPQLTRPLAVAVFYIPSVVFWGSGLLKDTITLGALGWMFYGFYFGIVLRKKIVLNILLLLLGAWASNAIKQYILLIFVPSALLWIFLQYRNRIKSRALRVILLPIMMSIALPAGFFAINQIAGEQSQYNIDRVAANAKINSEWLEYVSKQQGGSGYNLGELDGTLGNMLVKFPQAVWLALFRPYVWEAGNPFMLLSALESLFFLLLTLKLVLTVNPGKLSRQFVDHPVLFFSLAFTLVLAFASAITSNNFGTVVRYKIPFMPFYLAMLYVLRYRLKRTVKLF
;
A
#
# COMPACT_ATOMS: atom_id res chain seq x y z
N MET A 1 -17.13 -14.56 -5.37
CA MET A 1 -18.30 -13.67 -5.22
C MET A 1 -18.31 -12.94 -3.88
N TRP A 2 -17.95 -13.54 -2.74
CA TRP A 2 -17.96 -12.85 -1.44
C TRP A 2 -16.97 -11.67 -1.25
N GLY A 3 -15.87 -11.61 -2.01
CA GLY A 3 -14.84 -10.58 -1.82
C GLY A 3 -15.32 -9.13 -2.05
N ILE A 4 -16.21 -8.89 -3.04
CA ILE A 4 -16.74 -7.54 -3.29
C ILE A 4 -17.70 -7.11 -2.17
N TRP A 5 -18.52 -8.03 -1.66
CA TRP A 5 -19.42 -7.75 -0.54
C TRP A 5 -18.67 -7.36 0.72
N LEU A 6 -17.52 -8.00 0.98
CA LEU A 6 -16.64 -7.59 2.08
C LEU A 6 -16.06 -6.19 1.88
N LYS A 7 -15.66 -5.83 0.65
CA LYS A 7 -15.21 -4.47 0.33
C LYS A 7 -16.32 -3.45 0.57
N ILE A 8 -17.53 -3.72 0.08
CA ILE A 8 -18.70 -2.85 0.31
C ILE A 8 -19.00 -2.71 1.80
N PHE A 9 -19.01 -3.82 2.54
CA PHE A 9 -19.17 -3.81 3.99
C PHE A 9 -18.09 -2.96 4.67
N GLY A 10 -16.81 -3.12 4.28
CA GLY A 10 -15.70 -2.33 4.79
C GLY A 10 -15.87 -0.83 4.54
N ALA A 11 -16.36 -0.44 3.37
CA ALA A 11 -16.62 0.97 3.04
C ALA A 11 -17.72 1.58 3.90
N ILE A 12 -18.83 0.85 4.08
CA ILE A 12 -19.96 1.27 4.92
C ILE A 12 -19.52 1.33 6.38
N ALA A 13 -18.84 0.30 6.88
CA ALA A 13 -18.36 0.24 8.27
C ALA A 13 -17.39 1.39 8.58
N LEU A 14 -16.43 1.66 7.68
CA LEU A 14 -15.51 2.79 7.83
C LEU A 14 -16.28 4.10 7.85
N GLY A 15 -17.23 4.28 6.93
CA GLY A 15 -18.11 5.44 6.89
C GLY A 15 -18.87 5.68 8.18
N ILE A 16 -19.49 4.64 8.74
CA ILE A 16 -20.22 4.73 10.01
C ILE A 16 -19.26 5.13 11.13
N ILE A 17 -18.14 4.43 11.28
CA ILE A 17 -17.19 4.66 12.38
C ILE A 17 -16.60 6.08 12.33
N TYR A 18 -16.20 6.54 11.15
CA TYR A 18 -15.61 7.87 11.00
C TYR A 18 -16.64 9.00 11.11
N ASN A 19 -17.87 8.80 10.67
CA ASN A 19 -18.93 9.80 10.85
C ASN A 19 -19.46 9.90 12.28
N THR A 20 -19.33 8.84 13.08
CA THR A 20 -19.94 8.78 14.42
C THR A 20 -18.94 8.94 15.57
N TYR A 21 -17.71 8.42 15.45
CA TYR A 21 -16.78 8.35 16.59
C TYR A 21 -15.51 9.20 16.46
N TYR A 22 -14.95 9.35 15.25
CA TYR A 22 -13.61 9.92 15.08
C TYR A 22 -13.56 11.23 14.29
N GLY A 23 -14.45 11.43 13.31
CA GLY A 23 -14.17 12.35 12.21
C GLY A 23 -12.93 11.91 11.41
N GLY A 24 -12.57 12.68 10.37
CA GLY A 24 -11.30 12.48 9.66
C GLY A 24 -11.40 12.64 8.15
N ASP A 25 -10.30 12.30 7.48
CA ASP A 25 -10.05 12.58 6.05
C ASP A 25 -11.20 12.13 5.14
N THR A 26 -11.86 11.02 5.45
CA THR A 26 -12.93 10.49 4.61
C THR A 26 -14.10 11.46 4.44
N ASN A 27 -14.45 12.20 5.50
CA ASN A 27 -15.52 13.19 5.47
C ASN A 27 -15.09 14.45 4.73
N LEU A 28 -13.84 14.86 4.92
CA LEU A 28 -13.26 16.01 4.23
C LEU A 28 -13.11 15.74 2.73
N PHE A 29 -12.63 14.55 2.33
CA PHE A 29 -12.53 14.15 0.93
C PHE A 29 -13.90 14.11 0.24
N PHE A 30 -14.94 13.67 0.96
CA PHE A 30 -16.29 13.71 0.44
C PHE A 30 -16.81 15.13 0.31
N ARG A 31 -16.71 15.94 1.38
CA ARG A 31 -17.17 17.34 1.39
C ARG A 31 -16.49 18.16 0.29
N ASP A 32 -15.17 18.11 0.23
CA ASP A 32 -14.37 18.90 -0.69
C ASP A 32 -14.52 18.40 -2.15
N GLY A 33 -14.65 17.08 -2.36
CA GLY A 33 -15.05 16.53 -3.67
C GLY A 33 -16.46 16.97 -4.08
N GLY A 34 -17.36 17.12 -3.11
CA GLY A 34 -18.70 17.68 -3.29
C GLY A 34 -18.70 19.14 -3.76
N ILE A 35 -17.71 19.93 -3.35
CA ILE A 35 -17.54 21.31 -3.83
C ILE A 35 -17.18 21.32 -5.32
N ILE A 36 -16.27 20.43 -5.76
CA ILE A 36 -15.93 20.28 -7.18
C ILE A 36 -17.16 19.81 -7.98
N TRP A 37 -17.95 18.88 -7.43
CA TRP A 37 -19.22 18.45 -8.02
C TRP A 37 -20.21 19.60 -8.17
N ASN A 38 -20.43 20.40 -7.12
CA ASN A 38 -21.31 21.57 -7.19
C ASN A 38 -20.80 22.59 -8.22
N THR A 39 -19.48 22.79 -8.28
CA THR A 39 -18.87 23.68 -9.28
C THR A 39 -19.12 23.19 -10.71
N LEU A 40 -19.16 21.88 -10.93
CA LEU A 40 -19.52 21.28 -12.23
C LEU A 40 -20.98 21.54 -12.61
N LEU A 41 -21.89 21.59 -11.63
CA LEU A 41 -23.30 21.92 -11.85
C LEU A 41 -23.51 23.41 -12.11
N ASP A 42 -22.84 24.26 -11.32
CA ASP A 42 -22.99 25.72 -11.40
C ASP A 42 -22.28 26.30 -12.64
N SER A 43 -21.09 25.81 -12.95
CA SER A 43 -20.26 26.25 -14.07
C SER A 43 -19.47 25.09 -14.67
N PRO A 44 -20.04 24.36 -15.66
CA PRO A 44 -19.43 23.14 -16.22
C PRO A 44 -17.99 23.31 -16.71
N SER A 45 -17.64 24.48 -17.27
CA SER A 45 -16.26 24.79 -17.70
C SER A 45 -15.28 24.81 -16.54
N MET A 46 -15.65 25.43 -15.42
CA MET A 46 -14.82 25.54 -14.21
C MET A 46 -14.74 24.21 -13.48
N GLY A 47 -15.85 23.47 -13.39
CA GLY A 47 -15.82 22.10 -12.86
C GLY A 47 -14.90 21.18 -13.66
N PHE A 48 -14.95 21.25 -15.00
CA PHE A 48 -14.03 20.49 -15.85
C PHE A 48 -12.57 20.92 -15.65
N LYS A 49 -12.31 22.22 -15.54
CA LYS A 49 -10.98 22.75 -15.25
C LYS A 49 -10.44 22.22 -13.91
N LEU A 50 -11.24 22.27 -12.85
CA LEU A 50 -10.88 21.72 -11.53
C LEU A 50 -10.62 20.21 -11.57
N LEU A 51 -11.41 19.45 -12.34
CA LEU A 51 -11.28 18.00 -12.44
C LEU A 51 -10.00 17.55 -13.14
N PHE A 52 -9.54 18.27 -14.17
CA PHE A 52 -8.51 17.74 -15.07
C PHE A 52 -7.31 18.66 -15.35
N LEU A 53 -7.47 19.98 -15.20
CA LEU A 53 -6.51 20.96 -15.73
C LEU A 53 -5.85 21.84 -14.66
N THR A 54 -6.42 21.89 -13.46
CA THR A 54 -5.90 22.71 -12.35
C THR A 54 -4.76 22.00 -11.59
N GLU A 55 -3.70 22.70 -11.25
CA GLU A 55 -2.69 22.21 -10.31
C GLU A 55 -3.12 22.49 -8.87
N ALA A 56 -2.67 21.69 -7.90
CA ALA A 56 -2.98 21.95 -6.49
C ALA A 56 -2.39 23.30 -6.07
N GLY A 57 -3.17 24.11 -5.36
CA GLY A 57 -2.75 25.44 -4.95
C GLY A 57 -2.67 26.51 -6.05
N ASP A 58 -3.22 26.27 -7.25
CA ASP A 58 -3.37 27.31 -8.28
C ASP A 58 -4.26 28.46 -7.76
N ASN A 59 -3.65 29.64 -7.63
CA ASN A 59 -4.28 30.83 -7.06
C ASN A 59 -4.81 31.80 -8.13
N SER A 60 -5.11 31.31 -9.33
CA SER A 60 -5.69 32.15 -10.39
C SER A 60 -7.02 32.80 -9.94
N PRO A 61 -7.24 34.10 -10.22
CA PRO A 61 -8.38 34.85 -9.70
C PRO A 61 -9.75 34.23 -10.04
N GLU A 62 -9.85 33.59 -11.20
CA GLU A 62 -11.06 32.92 -11.68
C GLU A 62 -11.45 31.67 -10.86
N LEU A 63 -10.47 30.95 -10.30
CA LEU A 63 -10.69 29.76 -9.49
C LEU A 63 -11.01 30.09 -8.03
N PHE A 64 -10.55 31.25 -7.54
CA PHE A 64 -10.57 31.62 -6.12
C PHE A 64 -11.93 31.41 -5.46
N GLN A 65 -13.02 31.83 -6.11
CA GLN A 65 -14.38 31.71 -5.55
C GLN A 65 -14.81 30.26 -5.29
N TYR A 66 -14.30 29.31 -6.09
CA TYR A 66 -14.62 27.89 -6.02
C TYR A 66 -13.68 27.13 -5.08
N VAL A 67 -12.39 27.46 -5.08
CA VAL A 67 -11.37 26.70 -4.33
C VAL A 67 -11.18 27.16 -2.89
N ARG A 68 -11.60 28.39 -2.53
CA ARG A 68 -11.39 28.96 -1.18
C ARG A 68 -11.94 28.14 -0.01
N HIS A 69 -12.90 27.26 -0.25
CA HIS A 69 -13.51 26.39 0.77
C HIS A 69 -13.00 24.95 0.72
N ILE A 70 -12.11 24.63 -0.23
CA ILE A 70 -11.53 23.30 -0.39
C ILE A 70 -10.30 23.23 0.52
N TYR A 71 -10.43 22.48 1.63
CA TYR A 71 -9.38 22.36 2.64
C TYR A 71 -8.12 21.69 2.08
N TYR A 72 -8.31 20.63 1.29
CA TYR A 72 -7.21 19.86 0.72
C TYR A 72 -6.71 20.35 -0.65
N TYR A 73 -7.00 21.60 -1.02
CA TYR A 73 -6.67 22.12 -2.34
C TYR A 73 -5.16 22.23 -2.60
N ILE A 74 -4.38 22.44 -1.54
CA ILE A 74 -2.92 22.67 -1.62
C ILE A 74 -2.09 21.39 -1.57
N ASP A 75 -2.68 20.24 -1.19
CA ASP A 75 -1.99 18.95 -1.16
C ASP A 75 -2.36 18.15 -2.40
N ASP A 76 -1.42 18.03 -3.35
CA ASP A 76 -1.58 17.32 -4.62
C ASP A 76 -2.22 15.94 -4.43
N SER A 77 -1.74 15.20 -3.43
CA SER A 77 -2.16 13.83 -3.19
C SER A 77 -3.60 13.73 -2.65
N SER A 78 -4.05 14.72 -1.86
CA SER A 78 -5.44 14.82 -1.43
C SER A 78 -6.33 15.36 -2.54
N PHE A 79 -5.87 16.35 -3.30
CA PHE A 79 -6.61 16.92 -4.41
C PHE A 79 -6.93 15.87 -5.49
N ALA A 80 -6.01 14.93 -5.73
CA ALA A 80 -6.26 13.75 -6.57
C ALA A 80 -7.45 12.91 -6.05
N ILE A 81 -7.58 12.71 -4.74
CA ILE A 81 -8.73 12.00 -4.16
C ILE A 81 -10.01 12.83 -4.27
N LEU A 82 -9.95 14.15 -4.13
CA LEU A 82 -11.11 15.02 -4.32
C LEU A 82 -11.69 14.88 -5.74
N ARG A 83 -10.81 14.79 -6.75
CA ARG A 83 -11.23 14.56 -8.14
C ARG A 83 -11.91 13.21 -8.32
N VAL A 84 -11.35 12.14 -7.74
CA VAL A 84 -11.99 10.81 -7.77
C VAL A 84 -13.35 10.85 -7.05
N SER A 85 -13.41 11.51 -5.89
CA SER A 85 -14.64 11.73 -5.12
C SER A 85 -15.69 12.48 -5.94
N ALA A 86 -15.31 13.57 -6.61
CA ALA A 86 -16.18 14.36 -7.47
C ALA A 86 -16.70 13.56 -8.68
N ILE A 87 -15.86 12.77 -9.34
CA ILE A 87 -16.26 11.86 -10.42
C ILE A 87 -17.27 10.82 -9.90
N CYS A 88 -17.03 10.26 -8.71
CA CYS A 88 -17.97 9.34 -8.08
C CYS A 88 -19.27 10.06 -7.65
N SER A 89 -19.21 11.35 -7.30
CA SER A 89 -20.38 12.18 -6.96
C SER A 89 -21.34 12.36 -8.15
N ILE A 90 -20.85 12.29 -9.39
CA ILE A 90 -21.69 12.28 -10.61
C ILE A 90 -22.68 11.11 -10.59
N PHE A 91 -22.21 9.92 -10.21
CA PHE A 91 -23.04 8.71 -10.21
C PHE A 91 -23.73 8.45 -8.87
N SER A 92 -23.21 9.01 -7.78
CA SER A 92 -23.77 8.86 -6.44
C SER A 92 -24.73 9.98 -6.04
N PHE A 93 -24.98 10.96 -6.93
CA PHE A 93 -25.74 12.17 -6.63
C PHE A 93 -25.24 12.85 -5.36
N ASN A 94 -23.92 12.90 -5.20
CA ASN A 94 -23.24 13.40 -4.02
C ASN A 94 -23.77 12.81 -2.70
N THR A 95 -23.92 11.48 -2.64
CA THR A 95 -24.28 10.73 -1.42
C THR A 95 -23.06 9.96 -0.90
N TYR A 96 -22.66 10.22 0.35
CA TYR A 96 -21.43 9.67 0.94
C TYR A 96 -21.31 8.15 0.81
N THR A 97 -22.35 7.41 1.25
CA THR A 97 -22.31 5.95 1.29
C THR A 97 -22.16 5.34 -0.11
N ILE A 98 -22.85 5.91 -1.10
CA ILE A 98 -22.78 5.43 -2.50
C ILE A 98 -21.41 5.80 -3.10
N ASN A 99 -20.88 6.98 -2.79
CA ASN A 99 -19.53 7.39 -3.20
C ASN A 99 -18.46 6.44 -2.61
N ALA A 100 -18.55 6.12 -1.32
CA ALA A 100 -17.66 5.14 -0.68
C ALA A 100 -17.78 3.72 -1.30
N ILE A 101 -18.97 3.31 -1.75
CA ILE A 101 -19.16 2.05 -2.49
C ILE A 101 -18.42 2.10 -3.84
N PHE A 102 -18.45 3.21 -4.58
CA PHE A 102 -17.67 3.35 -5.81
C PHE A 102 -16.16 3.21 -5.55
N PHE A 103 -15.64 3.82 -4.48
CA PHE A 103 -14.25 3.64 -4.05
C PHE A 103 -13.93 2.16 -3.78
N ALA A 104 -14.80 1.45 -3.07
CA ALA A 104 -14.66 0.02 -2.81
C ALA A 104 -14.65 -0.82 -4.09
N ILE A 105 -15.52 -0.50 -5.07
CA ILE A 105 -15.58 -1.17 -6.37
C ILE A 105 -14.28 -0.95 -7.14
N ILE A 106 -13.81 0.30 -7.24
CA ILE A 106 -12.54 0.64 -7.93
C ILE A 106 -11.39 -0.16 -7.31
N SER A 107 -11.27 -0.13 -5.98
CA SER A 107 -10.23 -0.88 -5.25
C SER A 107 -10.35 -2.39 -5.50
N PHE A 108 -11.57 -2.94 -5.49
CA PHE A 108 -11.81 -4.36 -5.72
C PHE A 108 -11.32 -4.82 -7.09
N THR A 109 -11.42 -4.00 -8.15
CA THR A 109 -10.88 -4.38 -9.47
C THR A 109 -9.36 -4.63 -9.44
N GLY A 110 -8.62 -3.85 -8.66
CA GLY A 110 -7.18 -4.03 -8.43
C GLY A 110 -6.89 -5.24 -7.56
N VAL A 111 -7.59 -5.37 -6.42
CA VAL A 111 -7.45 -6.53 -5.52
C VAL A 111 -7.76 -7.85 -6.24
N TRP A 112 -8.79 -7.86 -7.08
CA TRP A 112 -9.10 -9.00 -7.97
C TRP A 112 -7.96 -9.29 -8.95
N SER A 113 -7.32 -8.25 -9.47
CA SER A 113 -6.17 -8.38 -10.36
C SER A 113 -4.95 -9.01 -9.67
N ILE A 114 -4.71 -8.72 -8.39
CA ILE A 114 -3.72 -9.43 -7.56
C ILE A 114 -4.05 -10.92 -7.49
N PHE A 115 -5.29 -11.25 -7.13
CA PHE A 115 -5.73 -12.65 -7.03
C PHE A 115 -5.56 -13.40 -8.36
N ARG A 116 -5.91 -12.77 -9.50
CA ARG A 116 -5.75 -13.41 -10.83
C ARG A 116 -4.30 -13.79 -11.13
N VAL A 117 -3.33 -12.92 -10.80
CA VAL A 117 -1.91 -13.24 -10.97
C VAL A 117 -1.49 -14.41 -10.08
N LEU A 118 -1.82 -14.33 -8.78
CA LEU A 118 -1.44 -15.37 -7.82
C LEU A 118 -2.09 -16.72 -8.15
N HIS A 119 -3.36 -16.72 -8.53
CA HIS A 119 -4.08 -17.91 -8.97
C HIS A 119 -3.50 -18.49 -10.26
N HIS A 120 -3.08 -17.64 -11.21
CA HIS A 120 -2.41 -18.13 -12.42
C HIS A 120 -1.07 -18.82 -12.10
N LEU A 121 -0.31 -18.28 -11.14
CA LEU A 121 0.96 -18.87 -10.69
C LEU A 121 0.78 -20.14 -9.85
N TYR A 122 -0.27 -20.19 -9.02
CA TYR A 122 -0.54 -21.29 -8.08
C TYR A 122 -2.03 -21.67 -8.07
N PRO A 123 -2.57 -22.26 -9.15
CA PRO A 123 -4.00 -22.56 -9.28
C PRO A 123 -4.52 -23.52 -8.20
N GLN A 124 -3.66 -24.40 -7.69
CA GLN A 124 -4.00 -25.32 -6.60
C GLN A 124 -4.24 -24.65 -5.24
N LEU A 125 -3.88 -23.37 -5.08
CA LEU A 125 -4.03 -22.62 -3.83
C LEU A 125 -5.18 -21.60 -3.89
N THR A 126 -6.20 -21.82 -4.73
CA THR A 126 -7.34 -20.90 -4.89
C THR A 126 -7.90 -20.41 -3.55
N ARG A 127 -8.20 -21.33 -2.61
CA ARG A 127 -8.79 -20.98 -1.31
C ARG A 127 -7.81 -20.19 -0.42
N PRO A 128 -6.57 -20.66 -0.13
CA PRO A 128 -5.59 -19.88 0.63
C PRO A 128 -5.29 -18.50 0.01
N LEU A 129 -5.16 -18.42 -1.31
CA LEU A 129 -4.93 -17.15 -2.00
C LEU A 129 -6.13 -16.22 -1.96
N ALA A 130 -7.36 -16.75 -2.00
CA ALA A 130 -8.55 -15.95 -1.79
C ALA A 130 -8.55 -15.34 -0.38
N VAL A 131 -8.22 -16.13 0.65
CA VAL A 131 -8.05 -15.63 2.04
C VAL A 131 -7.01 -14.52 2.10
N ALA A 132 -5.84 -14.73 1.49
CA ALA A 132 -4.75 -13.76 1.47
C ALA A 132 -5.14 -12.43 0.82
N VAL A 133 -5.99 -12.45 -0.22
CA VAL A 133 -6.27 -11.26 -1.01
C VAL A 133 -7.56 -10.55 -0.60
N PHE A 134 -8.59 -11.29 -0.17
CA PHE A 134 -9.93 -10.72 0.04
C PHE A 134 -10.38 -10.67 1.51
N TYR A 135 -9.76 -11.43 2.42
CA TYR A 135 -10.31 -11.65 3.77
C TYR A 135 -9.38 -11.18 4.90
N ILE A 136 -8.40 -10.32 4.61
CA ILE A 136 -7.57 -9.70 5.64
C ILE A 136 -8.36 -8.51 6.24
N PRO A 137 -8.69 -8.51 7.54
CA PRO A 137 -9.53 -7.48 8.16
C PRO A 137 -9.07 -6.04 7.91
N SER A 138 -7.77 -5.75 8.08
CA SER A 138 -7.22 -4.41 7.83
C SER A 138 -7.39 -3.98 6.38
N VAL A 139 -7.11 -4.88 5.42
CA VAL A 139 -7.24 -4.64 3.98
C VAL A 139 -8.70 -4.42 3.58
N VAL A 140 -9.63 -5.08 4.25
CA VAL A 140 -11.08 -4.88 4.06
C VAL A 140 -11.52 -3.55 4.66
N PHE A 141 -11.05 -3.18 5.85
CA PHE A 141 -11.48 -1.95 6.51
C PHE A 141 -10.93 -0.71 5.80
N TRP A 142 -9.61 -0.50 5.81
CA TRP A 142 -9.02 0.74 5.29
C TRP A 142 -8.83 0.77 3.78
N GLY A 143 -8.83 -0.40 3.13
CA GLY A 143 -8.72 -0.50 1.68
C GLY A 143 -10.07 -0.40 0.96
N SER A 144 -11.14 0.04 1.62
CA SER A 144 -12.49 0.09 1.04
C SER A 144 -13.19 1.44 1.15
N GLY A 145 -12.91 2.23 2.18
CA GLY A 145 -13.57 3.52 2.39
C GLY A 145 -13.14 4.61 1.39
N LEU A 146 -13.74 5.79 1.50
CA LEU A 146 -13.34 6.96 0.71
C LEU A 146 -12.04 7.54 1.27
N LEU A 147 -10.91 6.95 0.88
CA LEU A 147 -9.56 7.22 1.39
C LEU A 147 -8.50 7.11 0.28
N LYS A 148 -7.34 7.76 0.50
CA LYS A 148 -6.12 7.58 -0.30
C LYS A 148 -5.74 6.09 -0.44
N ASP A 149 -5.76 5.37 0.67
CA ASP A 149 -5.37 3.95 0.76
C ASP A 149 -6.19 3.04 -0.16
N THR A 150 -7.48 3.33 -0.33
CA THR A 150 -8.41 2.53 -1.14
C THR A 150 -8.05 2.56 -2.62
N ILE A 151 -7.82 3.76 -3.16
CA ILE A 151 -7.45 3.93 -4.57
C ILE A 151 -6.04 3.41 -4.80
N THR A 152 -5.10 3.64 -3.89
CA THR A 152 -3.74 3.11 -4.08
C THR A 152 -3.66 1.59 -4.00
N LEU A 153 -4.48 0.94 -3.17
CA LEU A 153 -4.57 -0.53 -3.16
C LEU A 153 -5.10 -1.07 -4.51
N GLY A 154 -6.06 -0.38 -5.12
CA GLY A 154 -6.54 -0.68 -6.47
C GLY A 154 -5.43 -0.53 -7.51
N ALA A 155 -4.73 0.61 -7.48
CA ALA A 155 -3.63 0.93 -8.37
C ALA A 155 -2.48 -0.10 -8.28
N LEU A 156 -2.09 -0.50 -7.06
CA LEU A 156 -1.09 -1.55 -6.83
C LEU A 156 -1.49 -2.88 -7.49
N GLY A 157 -2.77 -3.24 -7.43
CA GLY A 157 -3.26 -4.46 -8.06
C GLY A 157 -3.22 -4.43 -9.58
N TRP A 158 -3.54 -3.28 -10.18
CA TRP A 158 -3.37 -3.06 -11.62
C TRP A 158 -1.91 -3.09 -12.04
N MET A 159 -1.02 -2.46 -11.26
CA MET A 159 0.43 -2.53 -11.48
C MET A 159 0.94 -3.96 -11.45
N PHE A 160 0.58 -4.74 -10.42
CA PHE A 160 1.01 -6.12 -10.29
C PHE A 160 0.54 -7.00 -11.45
N TYR A 161 -0.71 -6.84 -11.87
CA TYR A 161 -1.29 -7.57 -12.99
C TYR A 161 -0.69 -7.17 -14.34
N GLY A 162 -0.57 -5.87 -14.60
CA GLY A 162 0.03 -5.33 -15.82
C GLY A 162 1.50 -5.72 -15.95
N PHE A 163 2.26 -5.64 -14.86
CA PHE A 163 3.63 -6.14 -14.76
C PHE A 163 3.70 -7.64 -15.12
N TYR A 164 2.91 -8.47 -14.45
CA TYR A 164 2.99 -9.91 -14.65
C TYR A 164 2.54 -10.34 -16.05
N PHE A 165 1.34 -9.95 -16.48
CA PHE A 165 0.83 -10.40 -17.79
C PHE A 165 1.48 -9.64 -18.95
N GLY A 166 1.80 -8.36 -18.81
CA GLY A 166 2.38 -7.52 -19.87
C GLY A 166 3.89 -7.69 -20.03
N ILE A 167 4.66 -7.66 -18.93
CA ILE A 167 6.14 -7.69 -18.99
C ILE A 167 6.66 -9.12 -18.85
N VAL A 168 6.22 -9.86 -17.83
CA VAL A 168 6.76 -11.20 -17.51
C VAL A 168 6.26 -12.25 -18.51
N LEU A 169 4.94 -12.35 -18.70
CA LEU A 169 4.32 -13.33 -19.60
C LEU A 169 4.16 -12.84 -21.05
N ARG A 170 4.23 -11.53 -21.29
CA ARG A 170 4.05 -10.91 -22.63
C ARG A 170 2.72 -11.29 -23.32
N LYS A 171 1.63 -11.37 -22.56
CA LYS A 171 0.26 -11.57 -23.06
C LYS A 171 -0.48 -10.24 -23.15
N LYS A 172 -1.26 -10.02 -24.22
CA LYS A 172 -2.05 -8.78 -24.43
C LYS A 172 -1.26 -7.52 -24.04
N ILE A 173 -0.04 -7.39 -24.58
CA ILE A 173 0.99 -6.47 -24.08
C ILE A 173 0.45 -5.05 -23.98
N VAL A 174 -0.14 -4.52 -25.04
CA VAL A 174 -0.67 -3.13 -25.06
C VAL A 174 -1.64 -2.89 -23.89
N LEU A 175 -2.67 -3.73 -23.75
CA LEU A 175 -3.67 -3.58 -22.69
C LEU A 175 -3.04 -3.66 -21.29
N ASN A 176 -2.13 -4.62 -21.08
CA ASN A 176 -1.53 -4.83 -19.77
C ASN A 176 -0.47 -3.78 -19.41
N ILE A 177 0.21 -3.21 -20.40
CA ILE A 177 1.10 -2.06 -20.20
C ILE A 177 0.29 -0.81 -19.92
N LEU A 178 -0.82 -0.57 -20.63
CA LEU A 178 -1.72 0.54 -20.30
C LEU A 178 -2.26 0.42 -18.87
N LEU A 179 -2.64 -0.79 -18.44
CA LEU A 179 -3.09 -1.02 -17.07
C LEU A 179 -1.98 -0.82 -16.03
N LEU A 180 -0.74 -1.23 -16.34
CA LEU A 180 0.44 -0.96 -15.51
C LEU A 180 0.70 0.54 -15.38
N LEU A 181 0.66 1.28 -16.50
CA LEU A 181 0.89 2.73 -16.53
C LEU A 181 -0.22 3.49 -15.80
N LEU A 182 -1.48 3.07 -15.97
CA LEU A 182 -2.61 3.64 -15.24
C LEU A 182 -2.45 3.45 -13.72
N GLY A 183 -2.08 2.24 -13.29
CA GLY A 183 -1.80 1.97 -11.88
C GLY A 183 -0.59 2.75 -11.36
N ALA A 184 0.48 2.86 -12.15
CA ALA A 184 1.66 3.64 -11.78
C ALA A 184 1.34 5.14 -11.66
N TRP A 185 0.58 5.70 -12.59
CA TRP A 185 0.11 7.08 -12.55
C TRP A 185 -0.76 7.35 -11.33
N ALA A 186 -1.76 6.51 -11.06
CA ALA A 186 -2.62 6.66 -9.89
C ALA A 186 -1.86 6.50 -8.57
N SER A 187 -0.91 5.56 -8.50
CA SER A 187 -0.05 5.41 -7.33
C SER A 187 0.87 6.61 -7.16
N ASN A 188 1.45 7.15 -8.24
CA ASN A 188 2.33 8.32 -8.17
C ASN A 188 1.58 9.56 -7.68
N ALA A 189 0.37 9.78 -8.19
CA ALA A 189 -0.46 10.94 -7.83
C ALA A 189 -0.95 10.92 -6.38
N ILE A 190 -1.08 9.74 -5.75
CA ILE A 190 -1.71 9.62 -4.42
C ILE A 190 -0.69 9.22 -3.34
N LYS A 191 0.13 8.20 -3.61
CA LYS A 191 1.08 7.59 -2.67
C LYS A 191 2.29 7.05 -3.43
N GLN A 192 3.16 7.97 -3.85
CA GLN A 192 4.31 7.68 -4.71
C GLN A 192 5.23 6.59 -4.13
N TYR A 193 5.36 6.51 -2.80
CA TYR A 193 6.17 5.50 -2.12
C TYR A 193 5.83 4.06 -2.50
N ILE A 194 4.57 3.75 -2.83
CA ILE A 194 4.16 2.40 -3.25
C ILE A 194 4.80 2.06 -4.60
N LEU A 195 4.81 3.01 -5.54
CA LEU A 195 5.46 2.86 -6.84
C LEU A 195 6.98 2.70 -6.67
N LEU A 196 7.60 3.52 -5.83
CA LEU A 196 9.04 3.52 -5.58
C LEU A 196 9.54 2.21 -4.97
N ILE A 197 8.71 1.49 -4.21
CA ILE A 197 9.05 0.18 -3.64
C ILE A 197 8.66 -0.96 -4.60
N PHE A 198 7.58 -0.79 -5.36
CA PHE A 198 7.14 -1.77 -6.35
C PHE A 198 8.16 -1.95 -7.46
N VAL A 199 8.66 -0.86 -8.07
CA VAL A 199 9.60 -0.90 -9.21
C VAL A 199 10.85 -1.73 -8.91
N PRO A 200 11.64 -1.46 -7.84
CA PRO A 200 12.82 -2.25 -7.54
C PRO A 200 12.49 -3.72 -7.22
N SER A 201 11.37 -3.97 -6.52
CA SER A 201 10.90 -5.34 -6.26
C SER A 201 10.57 -6.08 -7.57
N ALA A 202 9.91 -5.40 -8.51
CA ALA A 202 9.55 -5.92 -9.82
C ALA A 202 10.77 -6.13 -10.73
N LEU A 203 11.75 -5.23 -10.68
CA LEU A 203 13.04 -5.41 -11.35
C LEU A 203 13.74 -6.67 -10.82
N LEU A 204 13.82 -6.85 -9.50
CA LEU A 204 14.40 -8.06 -8.90
C LEU A 204 13.69 -9.34 -9.36
N TRP A 205 12.36 -9.30 -9.52
CA TRP A 205 11.62 -10.40 -10.16
C TRP A 205 12.13 -10.66 -11.58
N ILE A 206 12.16 -9.65 -12.46
CA ILE A 206 12.62 -9.79 -13.85
C ILE A 206 14.00 -10.47 -13.88
N PHE A 207 14.92 -10.00 -13.05
CA PHE A 207 16.25 -10.59 -12.95
C PHE A 207 16.21 -12.06 -12.57
N LEU A 208 15.51 -12.42 -11.49
CA LEU A 208 15.41 -13.81 -11.06
C LEU A 208 14.72 -14.70 -12.10
N GLN A 209 13.77 -14.16 -12.86
CA GLN A 209 13.06 -14.86 -13.92
C GLN A 209 13.98 -15.21 -15.11
N TYR A 210 14.89 -14.29 -15.48
CA TYR A 210 15.72 -14.43 -16.68
C TYR A 210 17.19 -14.76 -16.39
N ARG A 211 17.63 -14.81 -15.12
CA ARG A 211 19.03 -15.06 -14.74
C ARG A 211 19.63 -16.32 -15.35
N ASN A 212 18.82 -17.37 -15.55
CA ASN A 212 19.29 -18.64 -16.11
C ASN A 212 19.52 -18.57 -17.63
N ARG A 213 18.96 -17.57 -18.32
CA ARG A 213 19.23 -17.30 -19.74
C ARG A 213 20.57 -16.57 -19.94
N ILE A 214 21.13 -16.00 -18.87
CA ILE A 214 22.42 -15.32 -18.91
C ILE A 214 23.52 -16.38 -18.91
N LYS A 215 24.14 -16.62 -20.07
CA LYS A 215 25.22 -17.61 -20.25
C LYS A 215 26.47 -17.27 -19.43
N SER A 216 26.82 -15.98 -19.36
CA SER A 216 27.99 -15.51 -18.61
C SER A 216 27.74 -15.51 -17.10
N ARG A 217 28.55 -16.30 -16.36
CA ARG A 217 28.53 -16.31 -14.89
C ARG A 217 28.92 -14.95 -14.31
N ALA A 218 29.90 -14.27 -14.91
CA ALA A 218 30.33 -12.95 -14.48
C ALA A 218 29.20 -11.92 -14.57
N LEU A 219 28.49 -11.88 -15.71
CA LEU A 219 27.37 -10.95 -15.90
C LEU A 219 26.22 -11.23 -14.92
N ARG A 220 25.94 -12.51 -14.63
CA ARG A 220 24.94 -12.90 -13.64
C ARG A 220 25.30 -12.45 -12.22
N VAL A 221 26.58 -12.51 -11.85
CA VAL A 221 27.07 -12.09 -10.54
C VAL A 221 27.09 -10.56 -10.42
N ILE A 222 27.39 -9.83 -11.50
CA ILE A 222 27.44 -8.35 -11.51
C ILE A 222 26.05 -7.71 -11.54
N LEU A 223 25.07 -8.32 -12.21
CA LEU A 223 23.73 -7.74 -12.32
C LEU A 223 22.98 -7.69 -10.98
N LEU A 224 23.18 -8.66 -10.10
CA LEU A 224 22.53 -8.66 -8.78
C LEU A 224 22.90 -7.43 -7.92
N PRO A 225 24.19 -7.10 -7.70
CA PRO A 225 24.58 -5.91 -6.95
C PRO A 225 24.17 -4.61 -7.66
N ILE A 226 24.16 -4.54 -9.00
CA ILE A 226 23.64 -3.37 -9.73
C ILE A 226 22.16 -3.13 -9.42
N MET A 227 21.37 -4.20 -9.35
CA MET A 227 19.94 -4.08 -9.06
C MET A 227 19.68 -3.77 -7.60
N MET A 228 20.50 -4.30 -6.70
CA MET A 228 20.49 -3.90 -5.29
C MET A 228 20.88 -2.43 -5.11
N SER A 229 21.85 -1.91 -5.89
CA SER A 229 22.24 -0.50 -5.85
C SER A 229 21.16 0.44 -6.40
N ILE A 230 20.19 -0.05 -7.18
CA ILE A 230 18.99 0.71 -7.58
C ILE A 230 17.90 0.59 -6.51
N ALA A 231 17.72 -0.61 -5.95
CA ALA A 231 16.67 -0.89 -4.96
C ALA A 231 16.87 -0.13 -3.64
N LEU A 232 18.12 0.03 -3.19
CA LEU A 232 18.43 0.71 -1.95
C LEU A 232 18.07 2.22 -2.00
N PRO A 233 18.55 3.03 -2.96
CA PRO A 233 18.13 4.43 -3.09
C PRO A 233 16.62 4.60 -3.29
N ALA A 234 15.99 3.72 -4.06
CA ALA A 234 14.54 3.76 -4.26
C ALA A 234 13.77 3.51 -2.94
N GLY A 235 14.24 2.58 -2.11
CA GLY A 235 13.71 2.35 -0.78
C GLY A 235 13.87 3.56 0.14
N PHE A 236 15.05 4.19 0.17
CA PHE A 236 15.28 5.42 0.94
C PHE A 236 14.40 6.58 0.47
N PHE A 237 14.26 6.75 -0.84
CA PHE A 237 13.40 7.78 -1.41
C PHE A 237 11.91 7.52 -1.08
N ALA A 238 11.48 6.26 -1.03
CA ALA A 238 10.13 5.90 -0.60
C ALA A 238 9.85 6.26 0.86
N ILE A 239 10.84 6.14 1.76
CA ILE A 239 10.71 6.56 3.17
C ILE A 239 10.48 8.07 3.25
N ASN A 240 11.24 8.86 2.48
CA ASN A 240 11.05 10.31 2.38
C ASN A 240 9.62 10.67 1.95
N GLN A 241 9.09 9.97 0.96
CA GLN A 241 7.72 10.18 0.47
C GLN A 241 6.64 9.82 1.51
N ILE A 242 6.92 8.88 2.42
CA ILE A 242 6.01 8.58 3.54
C ILE A 242 6.13 9.62 4.67
N ALA A 243 7.33 10.18 4.85
CA ALA A 243 7.67 11.13 5.90
C ALA A 243 7.22 12.57 5.64
N GLY A 244 6.56 12.85 4.52
CA GLY A 244 6.01 14.18 4.20
C GLY A 244 6.95 15.06 3.39
N GLU A 245 6.36 15.77 2.43
CA GLU A 245 7.02 16.61 1.42
C GLU A 245 7.61 17.90 2.01
N GLN A 246 8.74 17.83 2.71
CA GLN A 246 9.62 18.99 2.82
C GLN A 246 11.08 18.60 2.57
N SER A 247 11.56 19.09 1.43
CA SER A 247 12.94 19.10 0.92
C SER A 247 13.44 17.86 0.16
N GLN A 248 13.55 18.14 -1.13
CA GLN A 248 14.16 17.39 -2.21
C GLN A 248 15.60 16.88 -1.96
N TYR A 249 15.87 15.71 -2.53
CA TYR A 249 17.16 15.18 -3.01
C TYR A 249 18.37 15.08 -2.06
N ASN A 250 18.18 15.00 -0.73
CA ASN A 250 19.29 14.66 0.15
C ASN A 250 19.01 13.41 1.00
N ILE A 251 19.80 12.35 0.80
CA ILE A 251 19.62 11.05 1.48
C ILE A 251 19.78 11.22 2.99
N ASP A 252 20.63 12.15 3.43
CA ASP A 252 20.83 12.45 4.86
C ASP A 252 19.58 13.05 5.53
N ARG A 253 18.70 13.69 4.76
CA ARG A 253 17.43 14.21 5.28
C ARG A 253 16.35 13.14 5.42
N VAL A 254 16.55 11.93 4.86
CA VAL A 254 15.58 10.82 4.99
C VAL A 254 15.34 10.48 6.45
N ALA A 255 16.41 10.37 7.23
CA ALA A 255 16.31 10.02 8.63
C ALA A 255 15.76 11.17 9.49
N ALA A 256 16.11 12.42 9.17
CA ALA A 256 15.52 13.60 9.82
C ALA A 256 14.02 13.72 9.54
N ASN A 257 13.58 13.57 8.29
CA ASN A 257 12.17 13.65 7.91
C ASN A 257 11.36 12.53 8.56
N ALA A 258 11.88 11.29 8.55
CA ALA A 258 11.22 10.17 9.21
C ALA A 258 11.03 10.44 10.71
N LYS A 259 12.04 11.02 11.38
CA LYS A 259 11.93 11.46 12.77
C LYS A 259 10.84 12.51 12.96
N ILE A 260 10.88 13.60 12.19
CA ILE A 260 9.90 14.70 12.28
C ILE A 260 8.47 14.18 12.09
N ASN A 261 8.25 13.36 11.06
CA ASN A 261 6.93 12.80 10.79
C ASN A 261 6.45 11.86 11.90
N SER A 262 7.37 11.05 12.42
CA SER A 262 7.08 10.13 13.52
C SER A 262 6.71 10.88 14.80
N GLU A 263 7.45 11.95 15.14
CA GLU A 263 7.15 12.82 16.28
C GLU A 263 5.82 13.56 16.10
N TRP A 264 5.55 14.06 14.89
CA TRP A 264 4.27 14.70 14.55
C TRP A 264 3.08 13.75 14.70
N LEU A 265 3.18 12.54 14.15
CA LEU A 265 2.12 11.54 14.26
C LEU A 265 1.94 11.03 15.68
N GLU A 266 3.01 10.95 16.47
CA GLU A 266 2.92 10.66 17.90
C GLU A 266 2.18 11.77 18.66
N TYR A 267 2.49 13.04 18.37
CA TYR A 267 1.82 14.19 18.96
C TYR A 267 0.32 14.20 18.64
N VAL A 268 -0.04 14.08 17.36
CA VAL A 268 -1.45 14.03 16.92
C VAL A 268 -2.16 12.82 17.54
N SER A 269 -1.50 11.66 17.59
CA SER A 269 -2.03 10.46 18.24
C SER A 269 -2.38 10.72 19.70
N LYS A 270 -1.48 11.34 20.48
CA LYS A 270 -1.74 11.65 21.90
C LYS A 270 -2.94 12.57 22.07
N GLN A 271 -3.11 13.56 21.19
CA GLN A 271 -4.27 14.46 21.23
C GLN A 271 -5.59 13.77 20.89
N GLN A 272 -5.56 12.77 20.00
CA GLN A 272 -6.74 12.04 19.54
C GLN A 272 -7.04 10.77 20.35
N GLY A 273 -6.38 10.57 21.51
CA GLY A 273 -6.52 9.35 22.31
C GLY A 273 -6.04 8.08 21.58
N GLY A 274 -5.15 8.25 20.61
CA GLY A 274 -4.56 7.18 19.81
C GLY A 274 -3.48 6.40 20.56
N SER A 275 -3.20 5.22 20.05
CA SER A 275 -2.25 4.26 20.61
C SER A 275 -0.88 4.37 19.94
N GLY A 276 0.06 5.04 20.62
CA GLY A 276 1.44 5.16 20.17
C GLY A 276 2.29 3.92 20.43
N TYR A 277 3.42 3.81 19.74
CA TYR A 277 4.49 2.88 20.05
C TYR A 277 5.85 3.58 19.99
N ASN A 278 6.86 2.97 20.60
CA ASN A 278 8.22 3.49 20.60
C ASN A 278 9.17 2.49 19.92
N LEU A 279 9.95 2.96 18.94
CA LEU A 279 11.03 2.21 18.27
C LEU A 279 12.42 2.53 18.85
N GLY A 280 12.49 3.33 19.91
CA GLY A 280 13.68 3.99 20.43
C GLY A 280 13.91 5.35 19.78
N GLU A 281 14.88 6.10 20.29
CA GLU A 281 15.22 7.42 19.74
C GLU A 281 15.80 7.31 18.34
N LEU A 282 15.19 8.04 17.40
CA LEU A 282 15.76 8.31 16.09
C LEU A 282 16.65 9.55 16.23
N ASP A 283 17.95 9.39 16.01
CA ASP A 283 18.90 10.50 16.04
C ASP A 283 18.93 11.31 14.73
N GLY A 284 18.11 10.93 13.74
CA GLY A 284 18.05 11.58 12.44
C GLY A 284 19.17 11.16 11.49
N THR A 285 19.96 10.13 11.80
CA THR A 285 21.00 9.58 10.93
C THR A 285 20.56 8.29 10.21
N LEU A 286 21.11 8.06 9.01
CA LEU A 286 20.85 6.83 8.23
C LEU A 286 21.35 5.57 8.94
N GLY A 287 22.47 5.67 9.67
CA GLY A 287 23.05 4.56 10.42
C GLY A 287 22.10 4.05 11.50
N ASN A 288 21.58 4.94 12.34
CA ASN A 288 20.59 4.61 13.36
C ASN A 288 19.31 4.02 12.75
N MET A 289 18.80 4.66 11.70
CA MET A 289 17.63 4.19 10.96
C MET A 289 17.78 2.75 10.45
N LEU A 290 18.94 2.38 9.88
CA LEU A 290 19.21 1.03 9.42
C LEU A 290 19.37 0.02 10.56
N VAL A 291 19.97 0.41 11.68
CA VAL A 291 20.03 -0.44 12.90
C VAL A 291 18.63 -0.77 13.41
N LYS A 292 17.67 0.16 13.26
CA LYS A 292 16.25 -0.05 13.64
C LYS A 292 15.47 -0.91 12.65
N PHE A 293 16.03 -1.27 11.50
CA PHE A 293 15.34 -2.04 10.46
C PHE A 293 14.66 -3.32 10.97
N PRO A 294 15.34 -4.23 11.70
CA PRO A 294 14.72 -5.47 12.16
C PRO A 294 13.55 -5.22 13.13
N GLN A 295 13.71 -4.24 14.03
CA GLN A 295 12.71 -3.88 15.03
C GLN A 295 11.47 -3.25 14.37
N ALA A 296 11.67 -2.37 13.39
CA ALA A 296 10.59 -1.73 12.63
C ALA A 296 9.80 -2.74 11.80
N VAL A 297 10.48 -3.66 11.10
CA VAL A 297 9.82 -4.73 10.34
C VAL A 297 9.02 -5.64 11.27
N TRP A 298 9.59 -6.04 12.41
CA TRP A 298 8.87 -6.84 13.40
C TRP A 298 7.62 -6.12 13.91
N LEU A 299 7.73 -4.83 14.20
CA LEU A 299 6.61 -4.01 14.67
C LEU A 299 5.48 -3.94 13.64
N ALA A 300 5.80 -3.60 12.38
CA ALA A 300 4.79 -3.45 11.34
C ALA A 300 4.07 -4.77 11.00
N LEU A 301 4.76 -5.92 11.13
CA LEU A 301 4.19 -7.24 10.84
C LEU A 301 3.41 -7.83 12.00
N PHE A 302 3.88 -7.65 13.24
CA PHE A 302 3.43 -8.48 14.38
C PHE A 302 2.89 -7.69 15.57
N ARG A 303 2.94 -6.36 15.54
CA ARG A 303 2.29 -5.50 16.55
C ARG A 303 1.08 -4.76 15.96
N PRO A 304 0.15 -4.24 16.79
CA PRO A 304 0.09 -4.33 18.26
C PRO A 304 -0.11 -5.78 18.74
N TYR A 305 0.37 -6.08 19.94
CA TYR A 305 0.03 -7.34 20.62
C TYR A 305 -1.34 -7.23 21.29
N VAL A 306 -1.93 -8.38 21.64
CA VAL A 306 -3.27 -8.44 22.26
C VAL A 306 -3.34 -7.65 23.56
N TRP A 307 -2.26 -7.64 24.35
CA TRP A 307 -2.17 -6.86 25.60
C TRP A 307 -1.84 -5.38 25.39
N GLU A 308 -1.46 -4.97 24.17
CA GLU A 308 -1.25 -3.56 23.82
C GLU A 308 -2.56 -2.90 23.38
N ALA A 309 -3.62 -3.69 23.14
CA ALA A 309 -4.93 -3.26 22.67
C ALA A 309 -5.69 -2.39 23.70
N GLY A 310 -5.55 -1.06 23.61
CA GLY A 310 -6.28 -0.07 24.41
C GLY A 310 -7.72 0.22 23.96
N ASN A 311 -8.18 -0.31 22.82
CA ASN A 311 -9.58 -0.17 22.38
C ASN A 311 -10.01 -1.35 21.47
N PRO A 312 -11.33 -1.56 21.24
CA PRO A 312 -11.84 -2.68 20.45
C PRO A 312 -11.34 -2.71 18.99
N PHE A 313 -11.15 -1.56 18.36
CA PHE A 313 -10.64 -1.48 16.98
C PHE A 313 -9.17 -1.92 16.91
N MET A 314 -8.37 -1.56 17.92
CA MET A 314 -6.99 -2.01 18.03
C MET A 314 -6.90 -3.50 18.37
N LEU A 315 -7.86 -4.05 19.12
CA LEU A 315 -7.92 -5.49 19.39
C LEU A 315 -8.05 -6.30 18.10
N LEU A 316 -8.89 -5.87 17.15
CA LEU A 316 -8.99 -6.51 15.83
C LEU A 316 -7.66 -6.50 15.08
N SER A 317 -6.94 -5.38 15.15
CA SER A 317 -5.59 -5.25 14.55
C SER A 317 -4.58 -6.15 15.26
N ALA A 318 -4.69 -6.30 16.58
CA ALA A 318 -3.81 -7.16 17.37
C ALA A 318 -4.04 -8.65 17.11
N LEU A 319 -5.30 -9.07 16.95
CA LEU A 319 -5.65 -10.44 16.57
C LEU A 319 -5.15 -10.78 15.17
N GLU A 320 -5.27 -9.84 14.22
CA GLU A 320 -4.68 -9.97 12.90
C GLU A 320 -3.15 -10.14 13.01
N SER A 321 -2.46 -9.25 13.71
CA SER A 321 -1.00 -9.32 13.89
C SER A 321 -0.55 -10.61 14.59
N LEU A 322 -1.31 -11.10 15.58
CA LEU A 322 -1.08 -12.39 16.23
C LEU A 322 -1.23 -13.55 15.25
N PHE A 323 -2.26 -13.54 14.40
CA PHE A 323 -2.44 -14.56 13.36
C PHE A 323 -1.24 -14.62 12.42
N PHE A 324 -0.74 -13.47 11.96
CA PHE A 324 0.46 -13.39 11.12
C PHE A 324 1.72 -13.88 11.86
N LEU A 325 1.88 -13.49 13.13
CA LEU A 325 3.00 -13.96 13.96
C LEU A 325 3.00 -15.49 14.09
N LEU A 326 1.88 -16.08 14.48
CA LEU A 326 1.75 -17.52 14.65
C LEU A 326 2.00 -18.27 13.34
N LEU A 327 1.48 -17.77 12.22
CA LEU A 327 1.68 -18.39 10.91
C LEU A 327 3.15 -18.32 10.47
N THR A 328 3.81 -17.19 10.70
CA THR A 328 5.22 -16.99 10.37
C THR A 328 6.13 -17.83 11.25
N LEU A 329 5.92 -17.83 12.57
CA LEU A 329 6.66 -18.69 13.50
C LEU A 329 6.47 -20.16 13.12
N LYS A 330 5.24 -20.59 12.83
CA LYS A 330 4.97 -21.97 12.39
C LYS A 330 5.75 -22.32 11.12
N LEU A 331 5.85 -21.42 10.15
CA LEU A 331 6.62 -21.66 8.93
C LEU A 331 8.12 -21.76 9.22
N VAL A 332 8.68 -20.79 9.96
CA VAL A 332 10.13 -20.72 10.23
C VAL A 332 10.59 -21.87 11.13
N LEU A 333 9.81 -22.25 12.13
CA LEU A 333 10.17 -23.32 13.08
C LEU A 333 10.01 -24.74 12.49
N THR A 334 9.21 -24.92 11.44
CA THR A 334 8.96 -26.25 10.85
C THR A 334 9.78 -26.52 9.58
N VAL A 335 10.56 -25.55 9.11
CA VAL A 335 11.24 -25.62 7.81
C VAL A 335 12.74 -25.42 7.97
N ASN A 336 13.52 -26.24 7.27
CA ASN A 336 14.96 -26.05 7.18
C ASN A 336 15.30 -24.70 6.47
N PRO A 337 16.10 -23.79 7.09
CA PRO A 337 16.42 -22.48 6.53
C PRO A 337 17.02 -22.51 5.12
N GLY A 338 17.86 -23.52 4.81
CA GLY A 338 18.45 -23.67 3.47
C GLY A 338 17.45 -24.06 2.39
N LYS A 339 16.41 -24.84 2.76
CA LYS A 339 15.30 -25.14 1.84
C LYS A 339 14.42 -23.91 1.63
N LEU A 340 14.23 -23.10 2.67
CA LEU A 340 13.45 -21.87 2.63
C LEU A 340 14.09 -20.82 1.70
N SER A 341 15.38 -20.53 1.88
CA SER A 341 16.09 -19.54 1.05
C SER A 341 16.08 -19.90 -0.43
N ARG A 342 16.22 -21.20 -0.75
CA ARG A 342 16.11 -21.70 -2.13
C ARG A 342 14.76 -21.40 -2.77
N GLN A 343 13.65 -21.45 -2.02
CA GLN A 343 12.32 -21.14 -2.59
C GLN A 343 12.21 -19.70 -3.08
N PHE A 344 12.79 -18.73 -2.37
CA PHE A 344 12.78 -17.33 -2.79
C PHE A 344 13.57 -17.12 -4.09
N VAL A 345 14.67 -17.84 -4.21
CA VAL A 345 15.57 -17.77 -5.37
C VAL A 345 14.96 -18.45 -6.61
N ASP A 346 14.25 -19.56 -6.42
CA ASP A 346 13.63 -20.34 -7.50
C ASP A 346 12.28 -19.78 -7.95
N HIS A 347 11.60 -19.00 -7.09
CA HIS A 347 10.29 -18.40 -7.37
C HIS A 347 10.34 -16.88 -7.26
N PRO A 348 10.52 -16.17 -8.38
CA PRO A 348 10.64 -14.71 -8.39
C PRO A 348 9.49 -13.96 -7.70
N VAL A 349 8.26 -14.48 -7.77
CA VAL A 349 7.08 -13.91 -7.07
C VAL A 349 7.23 -13.92 -5.54
N LEU A 350 7.88 -14.93 -4.98
CA LEU A 350 8.12 -15.02 -3.53
C LEU A 350 9.15 -14.00 -3.11
N PHE A 351 10.22 -13.83 -3.90
CA PHE A 351 11.22 -12.81 -3.63
C PHE A 351 10.67 -11.40 -3.79
N PHE A 352 9.86 -11.14 -4.83
CA PHE A 352 9.11 -9.89 -4.97
C PHE A 352 8.27 -9.62 -3.73
N SER A 353 7.48 -10.60 -3.29
CA SER A 353 6.59 -10.46 -2.13
C SER A 353 7.38 -10.18 -0.86
N LEU A 354 8.53 -10.85 -0.66
CA LEU A 354 9.42 -10.63 0.46
C LEU A 354 10.03 -9.22 0.44
N ALA A 355 10.66 -8.83 -0.67
CA ALA A 355 11.32 -7.52 -0.81
C ALA A 355 10.31 -6.37 -0.63
N PHE A 356 9.17 -6.45 -1.31
CA PHE A 356 8.09 -5.48 -1.20
C PHE A 356 7.56 -5.37 0.24
N THR A 357 7.35 -6.51 0.90
CA THR A 357 6.90 -6.55 2.30
C THR A 357 7.93 -5.94 3.25
N LEU A 358 9.20 -6.35 3.17
CA LEU A 358 10.23 -5.90 4.11
C LEU A 358 10.48 -4.40 4.02
N VAL A 359 10.60 -3.86 2.80
CA VAL A 359 10.86 -2.43 2.59
C VAL A 359 9.66 -1.58 3.03
N LEU A 360 8.44 -2.00 2.69
CA LEU A 360 7.24 -1.25 3.05
C LEU A 360 6.88 -1.38 4.53
N ALA A 361 7.13 -2.55 5.14
CA ALA A 361 7.02 -2.74 6.59
C ALA A 361 8.00 -1.84 7.35
N PHE A 362 9.25 -1.78 6.91
CA PHE A 362 10.23 -0.87 7.48
C PHE A 362 9.80 0.60 7.37
N ALA A 363 9.48 1.03 6.15
CA ALA A 363 9.15 2.43 5.87
C ALA A 363 7.88 2.90 6.59
N SER A 364 6.89 2.01 6.73
CA SER A 364 5.66 2.32 7.48
C SER A 364 5.88 2.44 8.98
N ALA A 365 6.66 1.54 9.59
CA ALA A 365 6.89 1.56 11.04
C ALA A 365 7.77 2.74 11.46
N ILE A 366 8.81 3.07 10.68
CA ILE A 366 9.79 4.10 11.10
C ILE A 366 9.26 5.52 11.03
N THR A 367 8.20 5.75 10.25
CA THR A 367 7.65 7.09 10.00
C THR A 367 6.43 7.40 10.85
N SER A 368 5.86 6.43 11.58
CA SER A 368 4.48 6.56 12.08
C SER A 368 4.31 6.77 13.59
N ASN A 369 5.15 6.15 14.45
CA ASN A 369 4.96 6.03 15.92
C ASN A 369 3.52 5.82 16.45
N ASN A 370 2.58 5.40 15.59
CA ASN A 370 1.16 5.25 15.87
C ASN A 370 0.65 3.95 15.24
N PHE A 371 0.01 3.10 16.04
CA PHE A 371 -0.48 1.81 15.57
C PHE A 371 -1.57 1.93 14.51
N GLY A 372 -2.48 2.91 14.62
CA GLY A 372 -3.52 3.15 13.62
C GLY A 372 -2.93 3.45 12.22
N THR A 373 -1.93 4.31 12.16
CA THR A 373 -1.22 4.67 10.93
C THR A 373 -0.45 3.49 10.35
N VAL A 374 0.26 2.71 11.18
CA VAL A 374 0.94 1.48 10.72
C VAL A 374 -0.04 0.44 10.17
N VAL A 375 -1.19 0.26 10.84
CA VAL A 375 -2.23 -0.68 10.38
C VAL A 375 -2.81 -0.27 9.02
N ARG A 376 -2.91 1.03 8.74
CA ARG A 376 -3.25 1.53 7.40
C ARG A 376 -2.14 1.26 6.39
N TYR A 377 -0.91 1.62 6.75
CA TYR A 377 0.24 1.55 5.85
C TYR A 377 0.69 0.12 5.52
N LYS A 378 0.30 -0.88 6.32
CA LYS A 378 0.61 -2.29 6.02
C LYS A 378 -0.25 -2.93 4.93
N ILE A 379 -1.46 -2.41 4.72
CA ILE A 379 -2.44 -3.00 3.80
C ILE A 379 -1.94 -3.30 2.39
N PRO A 380 -1.11 -2.45 1.75
CA PRO A 380 -0.62 -2.74 0.42
C PRO A 380 0.25 -4.01 0.36
N PHE A 381 1.02 -4.33 1.42
CA PHE A 381 1.92 -5.50 1.42
C PHE A 381 1.29 -6.76 2.02
N MET A 382 0.28 -6.64 2.88
CA MET A 382 -0.30 -7.77 3.61
C MET A 382 -0.82 -8.91 2.69
N PRO A 383 -1.49 -8.63 1.55
CA PRO A 383 -1.89 -9.69 0.62
C PRO A 383 -0.70 -10.49 0.06
N PHE A 384 0.40 -9.81 -0.25
CA PHE A 384 1.62 -10.44 -0.75
C PHE A 384 2.31 -11.26 0.33
N TYR A 385 2.38 -10.73 1.56
CA TYR A 385 2.95 -11.44 2.69
C TYR A 385 2.19 -12.73 3.02
N LEU A 386 0.86 -12.68 3.14
CA LEU A 386 0.05 -13.86 3.45
C LEU A 386 0.07 -14.88 2.31
N ALA A 387 -0.01 -14.43 1.05
CA ALA A 387 0.11 -15.30 -0.11
C ALA A 387 1.48 -16.01 -0.14
N MET A 388 2.56 -15.28 0.15
CA MET A 388 3.91 -15.83 0.24
C MET A 388 4.00 -16.93 1.32
N LEU A 389 3.45 -16.71 2.52
CA LEU A 389 3.43 -17.72 3.59
C LEU A 389 2.69 -19.00 3.16
N TYR A 390 1.52 -18.87 2.53
CA TYR A 390 0.76 -20.03 2.03
C TYR A 390 1.47 -20.79 0.92
N VAL A 391 2.06 -20.07 -0.04
CA VAL A 391 2.81 -20.69 -1.14
C VAL A 391 4.05 -21.40 -0.62
N LEU A 392 4.82 -20.77 0.27
CA LEU A 392 6.00 -21.38 0.89
C LEU A 392 5.64 -22.67 1.61
N ARG A 393 4.60 -22.64 2.46
CA ARG A 393 4.13 -23.82 3.18
C ARG A 393 3.75 -24.96 2.22
N TYR A 394 3.05 -24.65 1.13
CA TYR A 394 2.68 -25.63 0.12
C TYR A 394 3.89 -26.25 -0.57
N ARG A 395 4.85 -25.43 -1.00
CA ARG A 395 6.05 -25.88 -1.72
C ARG A 395 6.96 -26.72 -0.82
N LEU A 396 7.12 -26.32 0.44
CA LEU A 396 8.01 -26.97 1.38
C LEU A 396 7.44 -28.30 1.89
N LYS A 397 6.12 -28.41 2.09
CA LYS A 397 5.46 -29.69 2.40
C LYS A 397 5.59 -30.70 1.26
N ARG A 398 5.48 -30.28 -0.01
CA ARG A 398 5.70 -31.15 -1.18
C ARG A 398 7.15 -31.59 -1.37
N THR A 399 8.12 -30.90 -0.76
CA THR A 399 9.56 -31.24 -0.86
C THR A 399 9.97 -32.28 0.20
N VAL A 400 9.10 -32.58 1.16
CA VAL A 400 9.20 -33.80 1.96
C VAL A 400 8.65 -34.93 1.08
N LYS A 401 9.53 -35.58 0.32
CA LYS A 401 9.25 -36.95 -0.12
C LYS A 401 9.02 -37.73 1.17
N LEU A 402 7.77 -38.11 1.41
CA LEU A 402 7.46 -39.32 2.16
C LEU A 402 8.11 -40.45 1.36
N PHE A 403 9.31 -40.81 1.76
CA PHE A 403 9.75 -42.19 1.65
C PHE A 403 9.25 -42.90 2.90
#